data_AF-A0A5N7ZQJ1-F1
#
_entry.id   AF-A0A5N7ZQJ1-F1
#
_cell.length_a   1.000
_cell.length_b   1.000
_cell.length_c   1.000
_cell.angle_alpha   90.00
_cell.angle_beta   90.00
_cell.angle_gamma   90.00
#
_symmetry.space_group_name_H-M   'P 1'
#
loop_
_entity.id
_entity.type
_entity.pdbx_description
1 polymer ?
#
loop_
_entity_poly.entity_id
_entity_poly.type
_entity_poly.pdbx_seq_one_letter_code
_entity_poly.pdbx_strand_id
1 'polypeptide(L)'
;ANCLAQRSALLRGKTYEEALAETSANESNPERARLLARHRVHPGGRPSTLIVLPRLEAYTLGALLALYEHKVFTQGVIWGINPFDQWGVEFGKALAKGIMHDLDSSQAIEQDPSTRYWIDAIARRH
;
A
#
# COMPACT_ATOMS: atom_id res chain seq x y z
N ALA A 1 -14.19 -10.61 -17.79
CA ALA A 1 -13.00 -11.44 -18.07
C ALA A 1 -11.82 -11.11 -17.13
N ASN A 2 -11.29 -9.89 -17.13
CA ASN A 2 -10.05 -9.53 -16.41
C ASN A 2 -10.04 -9.82 -14.90
N CYS A 3 -11.11 -9.48 -14.17
CA CYS A 3 -11.20 -9.74 -12.72
C CYS A 3 -11.02 -11.25 -12.38
N LEU A 4 -11.71 -12.12 -13.12
CA LEU A 4 -11.60 -13.56 -12.95
C LEU A 4 -10.22 -14.08 -13.38
N ALA A 5 -9.66 -13.54 -14.47
CA ALA A 5 -8.32 -13.88 -14.93
C ALA A 5 -7.25 -13.54 -13.88
N GLN A 6 -7.34 -12.38 -13.24
CA GLN A 6 -6.41 -11.98 -12.17
C GLN A 6 -6.54 -12.86 -10.93
N ARG A 7 -7.78 -13.16 -10.50
CA ARG A 7 -8.02 -14.13 -9.41
C ARG A 7 -7.38 -15.49 -9.72
N SER A 8 -7.56 -15.98 -10.94
CA SER A 8 -6.97 -17.24 -11.39
C SER A 8 -5.45 -17.17 -11.45
N ALA A 9 -4.87 -16.07 -11.93
CA ALA A 9 -3.42 -15.88 -12.02
C ALA A 9 -2.75 -15.81 -10.64
N LEU A 10 -3.38 -15.13 -9.67
CA LEU A 10 -2.91 -15.08 -8.29
C LEU A 10 -2.89 -16.46 -7.63
N LEU A 11 -3.91 -17.28 -7.88
CA LEU A 11 -4.00 -18.63 -7.34
C LEU A 11 -3.05 -19.60 -8.05
N ARG A 12 -3.12 -19.68 -9.38
CA ARG A 12 -2.39 -20.68 -10.16
C ARG A 12 -0.90 -20.36 -10.30
N GLY A 13 -0.56 -19.09 -10.50
CA GLY A 13 0.78 -18.72 -10.91
C GLY A 13 1.11 -19.17 -12.34
N LYS A 14 2.40 -19.35 -12.59
CA LYS A 14 3.03 -19.79 -13.84
C LYS A 14 4.40 -20.37 -13.51
N THR A 15 4.65 -21.63 -13.84
CA THR A 15 5.91 -22.31 -13.54
C THR A 15 7.04 -21.83 -14.47
N TYR A 16 8.27 -22.24 -14.17
CA TYR A 16 9.41 -21.95 -15.04
C TYR A 16 9.30 -22.65 -16.39
N GLU A 17 8.83 -23.90 -16.42
CA GLU A 17 8.64 -24.68 -17.65
C GLU A 17 7.61 -24.02 -18.57
N GLU A 18 6.50 -23.56 -18.01
CA GLU A 18 5.46 -22.82 -18.74
C GLU A 18 6.02 -21.48 -19.27
N ALA A 19 6.71 -20.73 -18.42
CA ALA A 19 7.31 -19.45 -18.81
C ALA A 19 8.40 -19.63 -19.89
N LEU A 20 9.18 -20.72 -19.83
CA LEU A 20 10.21 -21.04 -20.81
C LEU A 20 9.61 -21.44 -22.15
N ALA A 21 8.57 -22.27 -22.16
CA ALA A 21 7.86 -22.62 -23.38
C ALA A 21 7.30 -21.37 -24.09
N GLU A 22 6.74 -20.42 -23.32
CA GLU A 22 6.24 -19.15 -23.85
C GLU A 22 7.35 -18.20 -24.36
N THR A 23 8.47 -18.10 -23.65
CA THR A 23 9.58 -17.21 -24.07
C THR A 23 10.33 -17.77 -25.26
N SER A 24 10.60 -19.07 -25.31
CA SER A 24 11.28 -19.73 -26.42
C SER A 24 10.51 -19.65 -27.73
N ALA A 25 9.20 -19.42 -27.71
CA ALA A 25 8.41 -19.17 -28.91
C ALA A 25 8.69 -17.79 -29.56
N ASN A 26 9.21 -16.83 -28.80
CA ASN A 26 9.38 -15.44 -29.23
C ASN A 26 10.83 -14.92 -29.13
N GLU A 27 11.72 -15.67 -28.48
CA GLU A 27 13.14 -15.34 -28.31
C GLU A 27 13.99 -16.48 -28.86
N SER A 28 14.64 -16.23 -29.99
CA SER A 28 15.45 -17.22 -30.70
C SER A 28 16.75 -17.56 -30.00
N ASN A 29 17.27 -16.68 -29.13
CA ASN A 29 18.48 -16.97 -28.36
C ASN A 29 18.13 -17.80 -27.10
N PRO A 30 18.60 -19.06 -26.99
CA PRO A 30 18.22 -19.95 -25.89
C PRO A 30 18.65 -19.44 -24.50
N GLU A 31 19.82 -18.81 -24.39
CA GLU A 31 20.31 -18.28 -23.11
C GLU A 31 19.46 -17.08 -22.67
N ARG A 32 19.08 -16.22 -23.63
CA ARG A 32 18.19 -15.09 -23.37
C ARG A 32 16.77 -15.55 -23.04
N ALA A 33 16.26 -16.59 -23.69
CA ALA A 33 14.95 -17.17 -23.41
C ALA A 33 14.87 -17.74 -21.98
N ARG A 34 15.92 -18.45 -21.53
CA ARG A 34 16.05 -18.95 -20.14
C ARG A 34 16.11 -17.81 -19.14
N LEU A 35 16.89 -16.77 -19.42
CA LEU A 35 16.97 -15.58 -18.55
C LEU A 35 15.60 -14.90 -18.42
N LEU A 36 14.90 -14.66 -19.54
CA LEU A 36 13.57 -14.06 -19.55
C LEU A 36 12.52 -14.92 -18.83
N ALA A 37 12.59 -16.24 -18.99
CA ALA A 37 11.68 -17.17 -18.33
C ALA A 37 11.75 -17.03 -16.80
N ARG A 38 12.96 -16.87 -16.22
CA ARG A 38 13.14 -16.67 -14.77
C ARG A 38 12.39 -15.45 -14.25
N HIS A 39 12.38 -14.34 -15.01
CA HIS A 39 11.65 -13.13 -14.65
C HIS A 39 10.13 -13.21 -14.90
N ARG A 40 9.66 -14.24 -15.62
CA ARG A 40 8.25 -14.45 -15.96
C ARG A 40 7.58 -15.56 -15.16
N VAL A 41 8.29 -16.19 -14.23
CA VAL A 41 7.71 -17.11 -13.24
C VAL A 41 6.78 -16.33 -12.32
N HIS A 42 5.60 -16.90 -12.09
CA HIS A 42 4.66 -16.40 -11.09
C HIS A 42 4.44 -17.51 -10.07
N PRO A 43 4.83 -17.35 -8.80
CA PRO A 43 4.77 -18.46 -7.83
C PRO A 43 3.35 -18.95 -7.50
N GLY A 44 2.31 -18.19 -7.84
CA GLY A 44 0.94 -18.54 -7.49
C GLY A 44 0.73 -18.59 -5.98
N GLY A 45 -0.30 -19.31 -5.54
CA GLY A 45 -0.59 -19.50 -4.11
C GLY A 45 -0.98 -18.22 -3.36
N ARG A 46 -1.32 -17.14 -4.09
CA ARG A 46 -1.67 -15.85 -3.48
C ARG A 46 -3.18 -15.82 -3.21
N PRO A 47 -3.62 -15.76 -1.94
CA PRO A 47 -5.04 -15.75 -1.61
C PRO A 47 -5.69 -14.44 -2.10
N SER A 48 -6.95 -14.54 -2.54
CA SER A 48 -7.76 -13.38 -2.92
C SER A 48 -9.23 -13.58 -2.56
N THR A 49 -9.88 -12.50 -2.12
CA THR A 49 -11.32 -12.47 -1.86
C THR A 49 -12.01 -11.79 -3.03
N LEU A 50 -13.09 -12.39 -3.54
CA LEU A 50 -13.92 -11.80 -4.59
C LEU A 50 -15.28 -11.45 -3.99
N ILE A 51 -15.61 -10.15 -3.98
CA ILE A 51 -16.93 -9.65 -3.57
C ILE A 51 -17.64 -9.20 -4.85
N VAL A 52 -18.79 -9.82 -5.14
CA VAL A 52 -19.60 -9.50 -6.33
C VAL A 52 -20.89 -8.84 -5.88
N LEU A 53 -21.13 -7.63 -6.38
CA LEU A 53 -22.38 -6.92 -6.19
C LEU A 53 -23.22 -7.00 -7.47
N PRO A 54 -24.55 -7.19 -7.39
CA PRO A 54 -25.41 -7.14 -8.57
C PRO A 54 -25.33 -5.79 -9.29
N ARG A 55 -25.27 -4.70 -8.53
CA ARG A 55 -25.08 -3.32 -8.99
C ARG A 55 -24.53 -2.45 -7.88
N LEU A 56 -23.79 -1.40 -8.23
CA LEU A 56 -23.33 -0.39 -7.27
C LEU A 56 -24.39 0.70 -7.12
N GLU A 57 -25.08 0.70 -6.00
CA GLU A 57 -26.15 1.63 -5.64
C GLU A 57 -25.97 2.04 -4.17
N ALA A 58 -26.69 3.06 -3.70
CA ALA A 58 -26.53 3.58 -2.33
C ALA A 58 -26.62 2.48 -1.27
N TYR A 59 -27.58 1.55 -1.43
CA TYR A 59 -27.74 0.41 -0.53
C TYR A 59 -26.55 -0.55 -0.56
N THR A 60 -26.12 -1.01 -1.75
CA THR A 60 -25.03 -2.00 -1.87
C THR A 60 -23.66 -1.41 -1.53
N LEU A 61 -23.45 -0.13 -1.80
CA LEU A 61 -22.28 0.61 -1.35
C LEU A 61 -22.26 0.75 0.18
N GLY A 62 -23.38 1.13 0.79
CA GLY A 62 -23.49 1.21 2.26
C GLY A 62 -23.23 -0.13 2.93
N ALA A 63 -23.78 -1.22 2.39
CA ALA A 63 -23.51 -2.58 2.87
C ALA A 63 -22.04 -2.98 2.73
N LEU A 64 -21.37 -2.59 1.63
CA LEU A 64 -19.95 -2.85 1.44
C LEU A 64 -19.07 -2.08 2.43
N LEU A 65 -19.41 -0.82 2.72
CA LEU A 65 -18.71 -0.02 3.74
C LEU A 65 -18.88 -0.65 5.13
N ALA A 66 -20.12 -0.96 5.52
CA ALA A 66 -20.42 -1.60 6.80
C ALA A 66 -19.70 -2.95 6.97
N LEU A 67 -19.56 -3.73 5.90
CA LEU A 67 -18.77 -4.96 5.91
C LEU A 67 -17.31 -4.69 6.34
N TYR A 68 -16.67 -3.65 5.80
CA TYR A 68 -15.29 -3.30 6.15
C TYR A 68 -15.17 -2.65 7.53
N GLU A 69 -16.15 -1.85 7.96
CA GLU A 69 -16.22 -1.31 9.32
C GLU A 69 -16.26 -2.45 10.35
N HIS A 70 -17.14 -3.42 10.15
CA HIS A 70 -17.23 -4.58 11.03
C HIS A 70 -16.00 -5.48 10.96
N LYS A 71 -15.37 -5.63 9.78
CA LYS A 71 -14.09 -6.35 9.66
C LYS A 71 -13.02 -5.72 10.55
N VAL A 72 -12.83 -4.40 10.47
CA VAL A 72 -11.83 -3.68 11.27
C VAL A 72 -12.18 -3.76 12.76
N PHE A 73 -13.45 -3.57 13.11
CA PHE A 73 -13.91 -3.72 14.49
C PHE A 73 -13.61 -5.12 15.05
N THR A 74 -14.00 -6.18 14.35
CA THR A 74 -13.75 -7.56 14.79
C THR A 74 -12.26 -7.84 14.94
N GLN A 75 -11.42 -7.35 14.03
CA GLN A 75 -9.96 -7.46 14.15
C GLN A 75 -9.43 -6.73 15.40
N GLY A 76 -9.93 -5.51 15.68
CA GLY A 76 -9.59 -4.77 16.89
C GLY A 76 -9.94 -5.53 18.17
N VAL A 77 -11.15 -6.12 18.22
CA VAL A 77 -11.60 -6.95 19.35
C VAL A 77 -10.71 -8.19 19.52
N ILE A 78 -10.38 -8.90 18.43
CA ILE A 78 -9.49 -10.07 18.47
C ILE A 78 -8.10 -9.70 19.00
N TRP A 79 -7.57 -8.56 18.58
CA TRP A 79 -6.24 -8.08 18.99
C TRP A 79 -6.23 -7.35 20.34
N GLY A 80 -7.38 -7.14 20.97
CA GLY A 80 -7.47 -6.44 22.26
C GLY A 80 -7.05 -4.97 22.18
N ILE A 81 -7.22 -4.33 21.02
CA ILE A 81 -6.92 -2.91 20.81
C ILE A 81 -8.22 -2.13 20.60
N ASN A 82 -8.19 -0.82 20.87
CA ASN A 82 -9.32 0.05 20.60
C ASN A 82 -9.29 0.52 19.13
N PRO A 83 -10.24 0.10 18.26
CA PRO A 83 -10.27 0.52 16.87
C PRO A 83 -10.86 1.93 16.67
N PHE A 84 -11.29 2.60 17.75
CA PHE A 84 -11.99 3.89 17.70
C PHE A 84 -11.18 5.07 18.25
N ASP A 85 -9.90 4.88 18.59
CA ASP A 85 -9.01 5.98 18.97
C ASP A 85 -7.93 6.26 17.93
N GLN A 86 -7.27 7.42 18.10
CA GLN A 86 -6.31 7.94 17.14
C GLN A 86 -5.22 8.81 17.81
N TRP A 87 -4.76 8.42 19.01
CA TRP A 87 -3.80 9.22 19.78
C TRP A 87 -2.48 9.53 19.05
N GLY A 88 -2.07 8.65 18.13
CA GLY A 88 -0.83 8.79 17.36
C GLY A 88 -0.72 10.07 16.52
N VAL A 89 -1.83 10.79 16.29
CA VAL A 89 -1.81 12.04 15.51
C VAL A 89 -1.43 13.27 16.34
N GLU A 90 -1.52 13.21 17.67
CA GLU A 90 -1.46 14.39 18.53
C GLU A 90 -0.05 14.96 18.67
N PHE A 91 0.96 14.10 18.80
CA PHE A 91 2.35 14.54 18.94
C PHE A 91 2.83 15.28 17.68
N GLY A 92 2.51 14.76 16.49
CA GLY A 92 2.83 15.43 15.23
C GLY A 92 2.17 16.80 15.09
N LYS A 93 0.89 16.93 15.49
CA LYS A 93 0.19 18.24 15.53
C LYS A 93 0.85 19.22 16.49
N ALA A 94 1.32 18.74 17.65
CA ALA A 94 1.99 19.59 18.63
C ALA A 94 3.35 20.08 18.10
N LEU A 95 4.16 19.19 17.52
CA LEU A 95 5.45 19.55 16.91
C LEU A 95 5.26 20.53 15.75
N ALA A 96 4.30 20.27 14.85
CA ALA A 96 4.04 21.13 13.71
C ALA A 96 3.70 22.58 14.12
N LYS A 97 2.97 22.78 15.21
CA LYS A 97 2.69 24.12 15.75
C LYS A 97 3.96 24.85 16.21
N GLY A 98 4.87 24.14 16.87
CA GLY A 98 6.17 24.70 17.27
C GLY A 98 7.04 25.05 16.08
N ILE A 99 7.12 24.15 15.08
CA ILE A 99 7.88 24.39 13.85
C ILE A 99 7.31 25.58 13.06
N MET A 100 5.99 25.73 13.01
CA MET A 100 5.35 26.88 12.36
C MET A 100 5.75 28.20 13.04
N HIS A 101 5.83 28.21 14.38
CA HIS A 101 6.32 29.38 15.11
C HIS A 101 7.79 29.70 14.81
N ASP A 102 8.65 28.69 14.70
CA ASP A 102 10.08 28.86 14.36
C ASP A 102 10.29 29.39 12.94
N LEU A 103 9.35 29.10 12.01
CA LEU A 103 9.40 29.63 10.65
C LEU A 103 8.94 31.09 10.58
N ASP A 104 7.96 31.47 11.41
CA ASP A 104 7.35 32.82 11.39
C ASP A 104 8.11 33.83 12.29
N SER A 105 8.92 33.37 13.24
CA SER A 105 9.57 34.22 14.23
C SER A 105 11.08 33.99 14.33
N SER A 106 11.83 35.01 14.73
CA SER A 106 13.28 34.90 14.98
C SER A 106 13.64 34.16 16.28
N GLN A 107 12.64 33.67 17.04
CA GLN A 107 12.86 32.93 18.29
C GLN A 107 12.68 31.43 18.05
N ALA A 108 13.79 30.76 17.79
CA ALA A 108 13.84 29.32 17.57
C ALA A 108 13.64 28.53 18.87
N ILE A 109 12.68 27.61 18.88
CA ILE A 109 12.57 26.53 19.87
C ILE A 109 13.75 25.56 19.72
N GLU A 110 14.20 24.89 20.77
CA GLU A 110 15.25 23.88 20.62
C GLU A 110 14.75 22.70 19.76
N GLN A 111 15.46 22.38 18.67
CA GLN A 111 15.16 21.29 17.74
C GLN A 111 16.42 20.47 17.50
N ASP A 112 16.26 19.20 17.13
CA ASP A 112 17.40 18.37 16.75
C ASP A 112 18.10 18.93 15.49
N PRO A 113 19.39 18.60 15.26
CA PRO A 113 20.16 19.19 14.16
C PRO A 113 19.57 18.98 12.76
N SER A 114 18.88 17.86 12.52
CA SER A 114 18.27 17.58 11.22
C SER A 114 17.05 18.46 11.00
N THR A 115 16.17 18.54 11.99
CA THR A 115 14.96 19.37 11.92
C THR A 115 15.33 20.85 11.82
N ARG A 116 16.28 21.32 12.64
CA ARG A 116 16.79 22.71 12.58
C ARG A 116 17.35 23.06 11.21
N TYR A 117 18.17 22.18 10.62
CA TYR A 117 18.73 22.39 9.29
C TYR A 117 17.64 22.65 8.25
N TRP A 118 16.56 21.85 8.26
CA TRP A 118 15.47 22.00 7.30
C TRP A 118 14.62 23.25 7.54
N ILE A 119 14.35 23.61 8.79
CA ILE A 119 13.68 24.87 9.13
C ILE A 119 14.44 26.05 8.55
N ASP A 120 15.75 26.12 8.78
CA ASP A 120 16.59 27.23 8.29
C ASP A 120 16.75 27.21 6.77
N ALA A 121 16.75 26.03 6.14
CA ALA A 121 16.82 25.88 4.70
C ALA A 121 15.52 26.35 4.02
N ILE A 122 14.37 26.12 4.66
CA ILE A 122 13.06 26.58 4.18
C ILE A 122 12.91 28.09 4.40
N ALA A 123 13.24 28.60 5.59
CA ALA A 123 13.14 30.01 5.92
C ALA A 123 14.00 30.90 4.98
N ARG A 124 15.15 30.42 4.52
CA ARG A 124 16.02 31.15 3.56
C ARG A 124 15.48 31.24 2.13
N ARG A 125 14.48 30.44 1.77
CA ARG A 125 13.89 30.44 0.41
C ARG A 125 12.68 31.38 0.28
N HIS A 126 12.19 31.89 1.40
CA HIS A 126 11.11 32.87 1.49
C HIS A 126 11.66 34.21 1.98
#